data_AF-A0A3P7JJ77-F1
#
_entry.id   AF-A0A3P7JJ77-F1
#
_cell.length_a   1.000
_cell.length_b   1.000
_cell.length_c   1.000
_cell.angle_alpha   90.00
_cell.angle_beta   90.00
_cell.angle_gamma   90.00
#
_symmetry.space_group_name_H-M   'P 1'
#
loop_
_entity.id
_entity.type
_entity.pdbx_description
1 polymer ?
#
loop_
_entity_poly.entity_id
_entity_poly.type
_entity_poly.pdbx_seq_one_letter_code
_entity_poly.pdbx_strand_id
1 'polypeptide(L)'
;MITGWFRECGIIPHTMDIDFAAFVEEYKPKLLEHLQSNETKFYLRRKFGKVNDSYEFTLTTLDGSRPMMDLFWLYSAANESWVGGTSSDGTKYKYTYPRITDICAADLLGHIFWIPCDPELILKVPSSSCSLPLAKKR
;
A
#
# COMPACT_ATOMS: atom_id res chain seq x y z
N MET A 1 -3.95 5.19 -0.90
CA MET A 1 -4.90 5.20 0.26
C MET A 1 -4.62 6.29 1.31
N ILE A 2 -3.40 6.40 1.87
CA ILE A 2 -3.09 7.28 3.01
C ILE A 2 -3.43 8.77 2.79
N THR A 3 -3.29 9.29 1.57
CA THR A 3 -3.59 10.69 1.23
C THR A 3 -5.06 11.05 1.45
N GLY A 4 -5.99 10.17 1.04
CA GLY A 4 -7.43 10.39 1.22
C GLY A 4 -7.80 10.39 2.70
N TRP A 5 -7.27 9.43 3.46
CA TRP A 5 -7.46 9.41 4.90
C TRP A 5 -6.91 10.67 5.57
N PHE A 6 -5.69 11.09 5.22
CA PHE A 6 -5.01 12.19 5.90
C PHE A 6 -5.65 13.57 5.61
N ARG A 7 -6.23 13.75 4.41
CA ARG A 7 -6.75 15.04 3.91
C ARG A 7 -8.27 15.14 3.89
N GLU A 8 -8.98 14.04 3.71
CA GLU A 8 -10.43 14.01 3.45
C GLU A 8 -11.18 13.06 4.40
N CYS A 9 -10.47 12.40 5.34
CA CYS A 9 -11.01 11.47 6.32
C CYS A 9 -11.78 10.30 5.69
N GLY A 10 -11.37 9.94 4.46
CA GLY A 10 -12.12 9.03 3.60
C GLY A 10 -11.30 8.51 2.44
N ILE A 11 -11.98 7.89 1.49
CA ILE A 11 -11.41 7.52 0.20
C ILE A 11 -11.68 8.68 -0.75
N ILE A 12 -10.65 9.09 -1.51
CA ILE A 12 -10.78 10.15 -2.51
C ILE A 12 -11.87 9.73 -3.52
N PRO A 13 -13.01 10.44 -3.65
CA PRO A 13 -14.17 9.94 -4.38
C PRO A 13 -13.94 9.65 -5.87
N HIS A 14 -12.93 10.27 -6.46
CA HIS A 14 -12.57 10.16 -7.88
C HIS A 14 -11.29 9.33 -8.12
N THR A 15 -10.81 8.60 -7.11
CA THR A 15 -9.73 7.62 -7.30
C THR A 15 -10.21 6.41 -8.09
N MET A 16 -9.35 5.83 -8.91
CA MET A 16 -9.69 4.64 -9.71
C MET A 16 -9.10 3.35 -9.12
N ASP A 17 -8.22 3.49 -8.14
CA ASP A 17 -7.46 2.46 -7.46
C ASP A 17 -7.23 2.81 -5.98
N ILE A 18 -6.78 1.80 -5.23
CA ILE A 18 -6.40 1.90 -3.82
C ILE A 18 -5.02 1.26 -3.66
N ASP A 19 -4.04 2.06 -3.25
CA ASP A 19 -2.70 1.55 -2.96
C ASP A 19 -2.56 1.08 -1.51
N PHE A 20 -2.00 -0.11 -1.35
CA PHE A 20 -1.49 -0.66 -0.11
C PHE A 20 0.02 -0.88 -0.22
N ALA A 21 0.69 -0.87 0.92
CA ALA A 21 2.08 -1.30 1.02
C ALA A 21 2.23 -2.35 2.13
N ALA A 22 3.08 -3.34 1.89
CA ALA A 22 3.49 -4.33 2.89
C ALA A 22 5.01 -4.49 2.86
N PHE A 23 5.61 -4.81 4.01
CA PHE A 23 7.04 -5.10 4.08
C PHE A 23 7.38 -6.32 3.23
N VAL A 24 8.40 -6.21 2.38
CA VAL A 24 8.84 -7.31 1.53
C VAL A 24 9.31 -8.51 2.34
N GLU A 25 9.82 -8.27 3.55
CA GLU A 25 10.24 -9.29 4.51
C GLU A 25 9.06 -10.14 5.02
N GLU A 26 7.84 -9.62 4.96
CA GLU A 26 6.60 -10.33 5.32
C GLU A 26 6.01 -11.12 4.14
N TYR A 27 6.54 -10.97 2.92
CA TYR A 27 6.06 -11.69 1.76
C TYR A 27 6.18 -13.21 1.95
N LYS A 28 5.09 -13.91 1.66
CA LYS A 28 5.04 -15.37 1.59
C LYS A 28 4.58 -15.81 0.19
N PRO A 29 5.31 -16.71 -0.50
CA PRO A 29 4.91 -17.22 -1.82
C PRO A 29 3.49 -17.78 -1.87
N LYS A 30 3.00 -18.34 -0.75
CA LYS A 30 1.63 -18.85 -0.59
C LYS A 30 0.54 -17.80 -0.87
N LEU A 31 0.82 -16.50 -0.69
CA LEU A 31 -0.11 -15.44 -1.07
C LEU A 31 -0.42 -15.49 -2.57
N LEU A 32 0.62 -15.71 -3.39
CA LEU A 32 0.47 -15.78 -4.84
C LEU A 32 -0.36 -17.01 -5.24
N GLU A 33 -0.09 -18.15 -4.63
CA GLU A 33 -0.85 -19.39 -4.83
C GLU A 33 -2.34 -19.18 -4.51
N HIS A 34 -2.65 -18.55 -3.37
CA HIS A 34 -4.02 -18.27 -2.97
C HIS A 34 -4.72 -17.30 -3.94
N LEU A 35 -4.06 -16.21 -4.35
CA LEU A 35 -4.63 -15.25 -5.30
C LEU A 35 -4.87 -15.83 -6.70
N GLN A 36 -4.25 -16.98 -7.02
CA GLN A 36 -4.41 -17.73 -8.27
C GLN A 36 -5.37 -18.93 -8.13
N SER A 37 -5.74 -19.31 -6.91
CA SER A 37 -6.53 -20.51 -6.62
C SER A 37 -8.04 -20.38 -6.87
N ASN A 38 -8.54 -19.18 -7.20
CA ASN A 38 -9.97 -18.82 -7.26
C ASN A 38 -10.75 -19.01 -5.94
N GLU A 39 -10.07 -19.31 -4.82
CA GLU A 39 -10.70 -19.49 -3.50
C GLU A 39 -10.88 -18.15 -2.75
N THR A 40 -10.29 -17.07 -3.25
CA THR A 40 -10.32 -15.73 -2.65
C THR A 40 -11.37 -14.83 -3.28
N LYS A 41 -11.84 -13.80 -2.55
CA LYS A 41 -12.75 -12.77 -3.09
C LYS A 41 -12.09 -11.82 -4.10
N PHE A 42 -10.78 -11.94 -4.26
CA PHE A 42 -9.94 -11.16 -5.16
C PHE A 42 -9.09 -12.10 -6.00
N TYR A 43 -8.70 -11.68 -7.20
CA TYR A 43 -7.71 -12.39 -8.01
C TYR A 43 -6.56 -11.47 -8.41
N LEU A 44 -5.42 -12.09 -8.72
CA LEU A 44 -4.26 -11.37 -9.23
C LEU A 44 -4.49 -10.97 -10.70
N ARG A 45 -4.61 -9.67 -10.96
CA ARG A 45 -4.75 -9.12 -12.32
C ARG A 45 -3.42 -8.88 -13.00
N ARG A 46 -2.43 -8.34 -12.26
CA ARG A 46 -1.08 -8.04 -12.76
C ARG A 46 -0.05 -8.31 -11.69
N LYS A 47 1.17 -8.65 -12.12
CA LYS A 47 2.34 -8.81 -11.28
C LYS A 47 3.54 -8.20 -11.98
N PHE A 48 4.24 -7.31 -11.29
CA PHE A 48 5.47 -6.70 -11.78
C PHE A 48 6.66 -7.03 -10.87
N GLY A 49 7.86 -6.91 -11.45
CA GLY A 49 9.12 -7.09 -10.75
C GLY A 49 9.40 -8.50 -10.25
N LYS A 50 10.33 -8.56 -9.31
CA LYS A 50 10.75 -9.76 -8.55
C LYS A 50 10.77 -9.41 -7.07
N VAL A 51 10.75 -10.42 -6.19
CA VAL A 51 10.75 -10.21 -4.73
C VAL A 51 11.86 -9.26 -4.28
N ASN A 52 13.03 -9.31 -4.90
CA ASN A 52 14.17 -8.43 -4.57
C ASN A 52 14.29 -7.18 -5.47
N ASP A 53 13.32 -6.89 -6.33
CA ASP A 53 13.38 -5.83 -7.33
C ASP A 53 11.97 -5.40 -7.79
N SER A 54 11.50 -4.30 -7.21
CA SER A 54 10.30 -3.58 -7.66
C SER A 54 9.04 -4.46 -7.71
N TYR A 55 8.83 -5.29 -6.68
CA TYR A 55 7.69 -6.20 -6.64
C TYR A 55 6.39 -5.44 -6.43
N GLU A 56 5.35 -5.81 -7.19
CA GLU A 56 4.04 -5.15 -7.15
C GLU A 56 2.95 -6.12 -7.65
N PHE A 57 1.78 -6.12 -6.99
CA PHE A 57 0.59 -6.83 -7.44
C PHE A 57 -0.58 -5.88 -7.68
N THR A 58 -1.28 -6.05 -8.79
CA THR A 58 -2.63 -5.50 -8.95
C THR A 58 -3.65 -6.58 -8.64
N LEU A 59 -4.50 -6.33 -7.66
CA LEU A 59 -5.62 -7.16 -7.27
C LEU A 59 -6.92 -6.53 -7.74
N THR A 60 -7.89 -7.37 -8.08
CA THR A 60 -9.24 -6.92 -8.38
C THR A 60 -10.25 -7.92 -7.84
N THR A 61 -11.48 -7.48 -7.64
CA THR A 61 -12.60 -8.32 -7.25
C THR A 61 -12.95 -9.32 -8.35
N LEU A 62 -13.62 -10.42 -8.00
CA LEU A 62 -14.00 -11.46 -8.97
C LEU A 62 -14.90 -10.93 -10.12
N ASP A 63 -15.71 -9.90 -9.85
CA ASP A 63 -16.56 -9.24 -10.84
C ASP A 63 -15.81 -8.18 -11.69
N GLY A 64 -14.53 -7.93 -11.40
CA GLY A 64 -13.72 -6.94 -12.10
C GLY A 64 -14.12 -5.48 -11.85
N SER A 65 -14.91 -5.23 -10.81
CA SER A 65 -15.33 -3.88 -10.43
C SER A 65 -14.15 -3.02 -9.92
N ARG A 66 -14.39 -1.70 -9.88
CA ARG A 66 -13.44 -0.72 -9.35
C ARG A 66 -13.84 -0.30 -7.93
N PRO A 67 -12.89 0.23 -7.13
CA PRO A 67 -11.48 0.45 -7.46
C PRO A 67 -10.65 -0.83 -7.47
N MET A 68 -9.63 -0.87 -8.32
CA MET A 68 -8.60 -1.91 -8.23
C MET A 68 -7.70 -1.65 -7.03
N MET A 69 -6.95 -2.65 -6.57
CA MET A 69 -6.00 -2.46 -5.49
C MET A 69 -4.59 -2.77 -5.96
N ASP A 70 -3.66 -1.86 -5.77
CA ASP A 70 -2.24 -2.12 -6.01
C ASP A 70 -1.54 -2.36 -4.67
N LEU A 71 -0.89 -3.50 -4.53
CA LEU A 71 -0.07 -3.87 -3.39
C LEU A 71 1.40 -3.72 -3.77
N PHE A 72 2.01 -2.66 -3.23
CA PHE A 72 3.43 -2.39 -3.35
C PHE A 72 4.21 -3.08 -2.24
N TRP A 73 5.38 -3.59 -2.58
CA TRP A 73 6.29 -4.16 -1.58
C TRP A 73 7.29 -3.10 -1.12
N LEU A 74 7.30 -2.85 0.19
CA LEU A 74 8.16 -1.87 0.85
C LEU A 74 9.47 -2.52 1.24
N TYR A 75 10.56 -1.96 0.74
CA TYR A 75 11.92 -2.38 1.02
C TYR A 75 12.55 -1.43 2.03
N SER A 76 13.25 -1.99 3.01
CA SER A 76 14.02 -1.21 3.98
C SER A 76 15.51 -1.17 3.61
N ALA A 77 16.08 0.03 3.58
CA ALA A 77 17.53 0.27 3.58
C ALA A 77 17.93 1.00 4.86
N ALA A 78 19.23 1.25 5.09
CA ALA A 78 19.72 1.81 6.36
C ALA A 78 18.93 3.04 6.84
N ASN A 79 18.76 4.04 5.97
CA ASN A 79 18.16 5.34 6.31
C ASN A 79 16.86 5.65 5.56
N GLU A 80 16.36 4.72 4.76
CA GLU A 80 15.21 4.95 3.89
C GLU A 80 14.35 3.71 3.74
N SER A 81 13.09 3.92 3.39
CA SER A 81 12.19 2.89 2.88
C SER A 81 11.81 3.24 1.45
N TRP A 82 11.59 2.24 0.59
CA TRP A 82 11.22 2.52 -0.80
C TRP A 82 10.30 1.46 -1.38
N VAL A 83 9.50 1.87 -2.36
CA VAL A 83 8.72 0.97 -3.23
C VAL A 83 9.17 1.15 -4.67
N GLY A 84 9.07 0.10 -5.47
CA GLY A 84 9.26 0.19 -6.92
C GLY A 84 7.93 0.43 -7.63
N GLY A 85 7.96 1.15 -8.74
CA GLY A 85 6.85 1.23 -9.69
C GLY A 85 7.32 0.84 -11.08
N THR A 86 6.44 0.23 -11.87
CA THR A 86 6.75 -0.17 -13.25
C THR A 86 5.70 0.38 -14.22
N SER A 87 6.14 1.15 -15.21
CA SER A 87 5.28 1.64 -16.30
C SER A 87 4.97 0.54 -17.32
N SER A 88 3.96 0.75 -18.15
CA SER A 88 3.52 -0.20 -19.19
C SER A 88 4.59 -0.52 -20.23
N ASP A 89 5.57 0.37 -20.44
CA ASP A 89 6.74 0.18 -21.30
C ASP A 89 7.90 -0.57 -20.61
N GLY A 90 7.73 -0.93 -19.35
CA GLY A 90 8.75 -1.57 -18.52
C GLY A 90 9.71 -0.61 -17.83
N THR A 91 9.54 0.71 -18.00
CA THR A 91 10.33 1.72 -17.28
C THR A 91 10.09 1.58 -15.77
N LYS A 92 11.18 1.53 -14.99
CA LYS A 92 11.14 1.39 -13.54
C LYS A 92 11.34 2.71 -12.82
N TYR A 93 10.60 2.88 -11.73
CA TYR A 93 10.65 4.03 -10.84
C TYR A 93 10.94 3.56 -9.41
N LYS A 94 11.67 4.37 -8.65
CA LYS A 94 11.90 4.16 -7.22
C LYS A 94 11.31 5.33 -6.45
N TYR A 95 10.36 5.04 -5.57
CA TYR A 95 9.76 6.02 -4.68
C TYR A 95 10.33 5.83 -3.29
N THR A 96 11.09 6.82 -2.82
CA THR A 96 11.80 6.78 -1.54
C THR A 96 11.08 7.61 -0.49
N TYR A 97 11.05 7.08 0.73
CA TYR A 97 10.48 7.68 1.93
C TYR A 97 11.53 7.69 3.05
N PRO A 98 11.36 8.56 4.07
CA PRO A 98 12.04 8.37 5.35
C PRO A 98 11.87 6.94 5.85
N ARG A 99 12.84 6.45 6.64
CA ARG A 99 12.79 5.06 7.13
C ARG A 99 11.51 4.81 7.93
N ILE A 100 10.66 3.92 7.43
CA ILE A 100 9.43 3.49 8.10
C ILE A 100 9.78 2.29 8.97
N THR A 101 9.87 2.50 10.28
CA THR A 101 10.06 1.42 11.28
C THR A 101 8.80 1.15 12.07
N ASP A 102 7.93 2.15 12.17
CA ASP A 102 6.78 2.14 13.06
C ASP A 102 5.49 2.28 12.28
N ILE A 103 4.57 1.35 12.53
CA ILE A 103 3.22 1.34 11.99
C ILE A 103 2.24 1.60 13.12
N CYS A 104 1.28 2.49 12.88
CA CYS A 104 0.21 2.86 13.79
C CYS A 104 -1.16 2.49 13.18
N ALA A 105 -2.11 2.18 14.05
CA ALA A 105 -3.51 2.00 13.70
C ALA A 105 -4.15 3.36 13.42
N ALA A 106 -5.04 3.40 12.45
CA ALA A 106 -5.91 4.53 12.16
C ALA A 106 -7.32 4.03 11.84
N ASP A 107 -8.32 4.88 12.00
CA ASP A 107 -9.69 4.61 11.57
C ASP A 107 -9.95 5.24 10.20
N LEU A 108 -10.47 4.43 9.27
CA LEU A 108 -11.00 4.89 8.00
C LEU A 108 -12.40 4.32 7.84
N LEU A 109 -13.41 5.19 7.94
CA LEU A 109 -14.82 4.85 7.77
C LEU A 109 -15.27 3.72 8.71
N GLY A 110 -14.79 3.71 9.96
CA GLY A 110 -15.13 2.68 10.96
C GLY A 110 -14.32 1.39 10.85
N HIS A 111 -13.32 1.34 9.97
CA HIS A 111 -12.41 0.21 9.81
C HIS A 111 -11.00 0.58 10.25
N ILE A 112 -10.38 -0.28 11.06
CA ILE A 112 -8.98 -0.14 11.43
C ILE A 112 -8.10 -0.50 10.24
N PHE A 113 -7.18 0.40 9.90
CA PHE A 113 -6.13 0.17 8.92
C PHE A 113 -4.78 0.68 9.45
N TRP A 114 -3.71 0.25 8.81
CA TRP A 114 -2.35 0.45 9.28
C TRP A 114 -1.64 1.51 8.43
N ILE A 115 -1.03 2.48 9.09
CA ILE A 115 -0.29 3.60 8.47
C ILE A 115 1.08 3.79 9.13
N PRO A 116 2.05 4.46 8.50
CA PRO A 116 3.21 5.00 9.19
C PRO A 116 2.77 5.91 10.35
N CYS A 117 3.47 5.85 11.48
CA CYS A 117 3.12 6.66 12.66
C CYS A 117 3.31 8.17 12.45
N ASP A 118 4.21 8.58 11.54
CA ASP A 118 4.48 9.97 11.17
C ASP A 118 4.01 10.27 9.73
N PRO A 119 2.70 10.27 9.45
CA PRO A 119 2.17 10.41 8.09
C PRO A 119 2.56 11.75 7.42
N GLU A 120 2.77 12.81 8.19
CA GLU A 120 3.23 14.12 7.70
C GLU A 120 4.60 14.06 7.04
N LEU A 121 5.51 13.24 7.56
CA LEU A 121 6.85 13.05 6.98
C LEU A 121 6.79 12.30 5.65
N ILE A 122 5.85 11.35 5.55
CA ILE A 122 5.66 10.53 4.35
C ILE A 122 4.97 11.34 3.25
N LEU A 123 3.93 12.09 3.62
CA LEU A 123 3.12 12.88 2.69
C LEU A 123 3.71 14.27 2.40
N LYS A 124 4.69 14.72 3.20
CA LYS A 124 5.31 16.05 3.11
C LYS A 124 4.28 17.19 3.20
N VAL A 125 3.30 17.03 4.08
CA VAL A 125 2.25 18.03 4.32
C VAL A 125 2.13 18.32 5.83
N PRO A 126 1.79 19.56 6.23
CA PRO A 126 2.01 20.02 7.60
C PRO A 126 0.87 19.77 8.59
N SER A 127 -0.27 19.19 8.18
CA SER A 127 -1.37 18.89 9.11
C SER A 127 -2.42 17.97 8.50
N SER A 128 -2.98 17.06 9.30
CA SER A 128 -4.18 16.29 8.95
C SER A 128 -5.45 17.10 9.23
N SER A 129 -6.49 16.86 8.44
CA SER A 129 -7.86 17.26 8.79
C SER A 129 -8.60 16.20 9.62
N CYS A 130 -7.92 15.08 9.91
CA CYS A 130 -8.53 13.84 10.39
C CYS A 130 -7.89 13.34 11.69
N SER A 131 -8.58 12.42 12.35
CA SER A 131 -8.18 11.78 13.60
C SER A 131 -6.72 11.34 13.58
N LEU A 132 -5.98 11.63 14.66
CA LEU A 132 -4.60 11.19 14.82
C LEU A 132 -4.50 9.65 14.87
N PRO A 133 -3.32 9.06 14.56
CA PRO A 133 -3.11 7.63 14.72
C PRO A 133 -3.46 7.17 16.14
N LEU A 134 -4.19 6.06 16.24
CA LEU A 134 -4.84 5.60 17.47
C LEU A 134 -3.85 4.90 18.42
N ALA A 135 -2.99 4.03 17.88
CA ALA A 135 -2.05 3.24 18.66
C ALA A 135 -0.94 2.65 17.78
N LYS A 136 0.26 2.46 18.35
CA LYS A 136 1.38 1.79 17.67
C LYS A 136 1.17 0.27 17.64
N LYS A 137 1.41 -0.37 16.50
CA LYS A 137 1.42 -1.83 16.34
C LYS A 137 2.56 -2.40 17.21
N ARG A 138 2.21 -3.28 18.14
CA ARG A 138 3.18 -4.02 18.98
C ARG A 138 3.78 -5.19 18.23
#